data_AF-A0A7K0C0X3-F1
#
_entry.id   AF-A0A7K0C0X3-F1
#
_cell.length_a   1.000
_cell.length_b   1.000
_cell.length_c   1.000
_cell.angle_alpha   90.00
_cell.angle_beta   90.00
_cell.angle_gamma   90.00
#
_symmetry.space_group_name_H-M   'P 1'
#
loop_
_entity.id
_entity.type
_entity.pdbx_description
1 polymer ?
#
loop_
_entity_poly.entity_id
_entity_poly.type
_entity_poly.pdbx_seq_one_letter_code
_entity_poly.pdbx_strand_id
1 'polypeptide(L)' 'MTAVGVDVRHRRRGLATAVTAALARAGRPPGIWGVYLQVEDGNEAARVLYRRPGFSDHHGHHYRVALAFI' A
#
# COMPACT_ATOMS: atom_id res chain seq x y z
N MET A 1 1.10 1.05 -12.05
CA MET A 1 0.01 0.42 -11.29
C MET A 1 -0.48 1.43 -10.27
N THR A 2 -1.77 1.74 -10.24
CA THR A 2 -2.29 2.84 -9.40
C THR A 2 -2.74 2.38 -8.01
N ALA A 3 -3.13 1.11 -7.83
CA ALA A 3 -3.51 0.55 -6.54
C ALA A 3 -3.41 -1.00 -6.49
N VAL A 4 -3.29 -1.57 -5.29
CA VAL A 4 -3.46 -3.01 -5.01
C VAL A 4 -4.84 -3.20 -4.38
N GLY A 5 -5.71 -3.99 -5.01
CA GLY A 5 -7.05 -4.30 -4.52
C GLY A 5 -7.35 -5.80 -4.60
N VAL A 6 -8.12 -6.30 -3.64
CA VAL A 6 -8.65 -7.67 -3.66
C VAL A 6 -10.16 -7.59 -3.57
N ASP A 7 -10.83 -8.21 -4.55
CA ASP A 7 -12.28 -8.38 -4.56
C ASP A 7 -12.77 -8.95 -3.23
N VAL A 8 -13.91 -8.46 -2.73
CA VAL A 8 -14.41 -8.79 -1.39
C VAL A 8 -14.58 -10.28 -1.17
N ARG A 9 -14.98 -11.05 -2.19
CA ARG A 9 -15.20 -12.51 -2.11
C ARG A 9 -13.90 -13.30 -2.02
N HIS A 10 -12.77 -12.65 -2.30
CA HIS A 10 -11.44 -13.26 -2.37
C HIS A 10 -10.48 -12.75 -1.28
N ARG A 11 -10.97 -11.90 -0.37
CA ARG A 11 -10.17 -11.37 0.75
C ARG A 11 -9.76 -12.48 1.71
N ARG A 12 -8.71 -12.19 2.50
CA ARG A 12 -8.15 -13.07 3.55
C ARG A 12 -7.54 -14.39 3.04
N ARG A 13 -7.30 -14.50 1.73
CA ARG A 13 -6.60 -15.63 1.08
C ARG A 13 -5.13 -15.36 0.75
N GLY A 14 -4.54 -14.30 1.30
CA GLY A 14 -3.13 -13.93 1.07
C GLY A 14 -2.82 -13.25 -0.28
N LEU A 15 -3.82 -13.01 -1.13
CA LEU A 15 -3.62 -12.48 -2.49
C LEU A 15 -2.87 -11.14 -2.54
N ALA A 16 -3.25 -10.17 -1.70
CA ALA A 16 -2.58 -8.87 -1.67
C ALA A 16 -1.10 -8.98 -1.23
N THR A 17 -0.79 -9.89 -0.29
CA THR A 17 0.60 -10.18 0.10
C THR A 17 1.38 -10.79 -1.07
N ALA A 18 0.79 -11.75 -1.77
CA ALA A 18 1.44 -12.40 -2.92
C ALA A 18 1.73 -11.41 -4.05
N VAL A 19 0.76 -10.56 -4.40
CA VAL A 19 0.93 -9.51 -5.42
C VAL A 19 2.00 -8.50 -5.00
N THR A 20 1.97 -8.03 -3.75
CA THR A 20 2.97 -7.07 -3.24
C THR A 20 4.38 -7.65 -3.27
N ALA A 21 4.55 -8.92 -2.89
CA ALA A 21 5.84 -9.61 -2.95
C ALA A 21 6.32 -9.85 -4.39
N ALA A 22 5.41 -10.10 -5.33
CA ALA A 22 5.76 -10.20 -6.75
C ALA A 22 6.24 -8.84 -7.30
N LEU A 23 5.56 -7.74 -6.95
CA LEU A 23 5.95 -6.39 -7.37
C LEU A 23 7.30 -5.98 -6.78
N ALA A 24 7.53 -6.24 -5.49
CA ALA A 24 8.80 -5.94 -4.84
C ALA A 24 9.97 -6.71 -5.50
N ARG A 25 9.75 -7.95 -5.93
CA ARG A 25 10.76 -8.74 -6.67
C ARG A 25 10.99 -8.21 -8.07
N ALA A 26 9.92 -7.86 -8.79
CA ALA A 26 10.02 -7.30 -10.14
C ALA A 26 10.71 -5.93 -10.16
N GLY A 27 10.49 -5.12 -9.12
CA GLY A 27 11.11 -3.80 -8.92
C GLY A 27 12.53 -3.84 -8.40
N ARG A 28 13.25 -4.97 -8.50
CA ARG A 28 14.62 -5.13 -7.99
C ARG A 28 15.78 -5.03 -9.02
N PRO A 29 15.70 -4.26 -10.13
CA PRO A 29 16.90 -3.99 -10.93
C PRO A 29 18.00 -3.31 -10.12
N PRO A 30 19.26 -3.32 -10.61
CA PRO A 30 20.37 -2.62 -9.98
C PRO A 30 20.02 -1.15 -9.72
N GLY A 31 20.25 -0.69 -8.48
CA GLY A 31 20.03 0.70 -8.11
C GLY A 31 18.65 1.02 -7.49
N ILE A 32 17.76 0.04 -7.29
CA ILE A 32 16.55 0.21 -6.47
C ILE A 32 16.84 -0.18 -5.01
N TRP A 33 16.54 0.73 -4.08
CA TRP A 33 16.86 0.59 -2.65
C TRP A 33 15.65 0.17 -1.81
N GLY A 34 14.45 0.20 -2.39
CA GLY A 34 13.22 -0.18 -1.71
C GLY A 34 11.97 0.12 -2.53
N VAL A 35 10.84 -0.29 -1.99
CA VAL A 35 9.50 0.03 -2.50
C VAL A 35 8.72 0.76 -1.42
N TYR A 36 7.89 1.73 -1.81
CA TYR A 36 6.96 2.41 -0.91
C TYR A 36 5.55 2.36 -1.50
N LEU A 37 4.56 2.51 -0.63
CA LEU A 37 3.16 2.64 -0.99
C LEU A 37 2.47 3.56 0.02
N GLN A 38 1.38 4.17 -0.40
CA GLN A 38 0.56 5.01 0.46
C GLN A 38 -0.67 4.23 0.94
N VAL A 39 -1.00 4.38 2.22
CA VAL A 39 -2.24 3.87 2.83
C VAL A 39 -2.90 5.03 3.55
N GLU A 40 -4.22 5.18 3.38
CA GLU A 40 -5.01 6.12 4.19
C GLU A 40 -4.95 5.74 5.66
N ASP A 41 -4.90 6.73 6.56
CA ASP A 41 -4.74 6.48 7.99
C ASP A 41 -5.85 5.58 8.57
N GLY A 42 -7.09 5.74 8.10
CA GLY A 42 -8.24 4.94 8.52
C GLY A 42 -8.28 3.51 7.98
N ASN A 43 -7.36 3.11 7.09
CA ASN A 43 -7.34 1.78 6.51
C ASN A 43 -6.50 0.80 7.34
N GLU A 44 -6.97 0.51 8.55
CA GLU A 44 -6.28 -0.37 9.51
C GLU A 44 -5.93 -1.75 8.94
N ALA A 45 -6.83 -2.32 8.13
CA ALA A 45 -6.63 -3.61 7.50
C ALA A 45 -5.41 -3.63 6.56
N ALA A 46 -5.24 -2.57 5.76
CA ALA A 46 -4.07 -2.43 4.89
C ALA A 46 -2.80 -2.18 5.70
N ARG A 47 -2.86 -1.35 6.76
CA ARG A 47 -1.70 -1.12 7.64
C ARG A 47 -1.21 -2.40 8.32
N VAL A 48 -2.12 -3.26 8.77
CA VAL A 48 -1.78 -4.59 9.31
C VAL A 48 -1.20 -5.50 8.23
N LEU A 49 -1.76 -5.46 7.01
CA LEU A 49 -1.29 -6.27 5.90
C LEU A 49 0.16 -5.95 5.51
N TYR A 50 0.50 -4.67 5.38
CA TYR A 50 1.82 -4.25 4.89
C TYR A 50 2.92 -4.28 5.95
N ARG A 51 2.60 -4.15 7.25
CA ARG A 51 3.59 -4.34 8.32
C ARG A 51 4.19 -5.73 8.34
N ARG A 52 3.42 -6.77 7.99
CA ARG A 52 3.88 -8.18 8.00
C ARG A 52 5.09 -8.44 7.10
N PRO A 53 5.11 -8.02 5.82
CA PRO A 53 6.28 -8.18 4.95
C PRO A 53 7.41 -7.15 5.19
N GLY A 54 7.34 -6.33 6.23
CA GLY A 54 8.45 -5.44 6.63
C GLY A 54 8.32 -3.98 6.19
N PHE A 55 7.14 -3.53 5.71
CA PHE A 55 6.93 -2.09 5.52
C PHE A 55 6.82 -1.39 6.89
N SER A 56 7.41 -0.21 6.98
CA SER A 56 7.29 0.72 8.10
C SER A 56 6.72 2.05 7.62
N ASP A 57 6.22 2.85 8.57
CA ASP A 57 5.78 4.21 8.27
C ASP A 57 7.00 5.05 7.87
N HIS A 58 6.97 5.63 6.66
CA HIS A 58 8.06 6.48 6.13
C HIS A 58 7.75 7.97 6.27
N HIS A 59 6.49 8.39 6.03
CA HIS A 59 5.97 9.74 6.24
C HIS A 59 4.44 9.73 6.24
N GLY A 60 3.84 10.76 6.84
CA GLY A 60 2.41 11.02 6.78
C GLY A 60 2.06 12.08 5.73
N HIS A 61 0.84 12.03 5.20
CA HIS A 61 0.30 13.06 4.32
C HIS A 61 -0.86 13.77 5.00
N HIS A 62 -0.88 15.10 4.92
CA HIS A 62 -2.01 15.91 5.38
C HIS A 62 -2.63 16.63 4.19
N TYR A 63 -3.82 16.18 3.79
CA TYR A 63 -4.58 16.81 2.70
C TYR A 63 -5.35 18.00 3.23
N ARG A 64 -5.16 19.16 2.60
CA ARG A 64 -5.95 20.37 2.87
C ARG A 64 -6.85 20.61 1.67
N VAL A 65 -8.14 20.75 1.93
CA VAL A 65 -9.12 21.11 0.90
C VAL A 65 -9.53 22.56 1.12
N ALA A 66 -9.60 23.35 0.06
CA ALA A 66 -10.23 24.66 0.13
C ALA A 66 -11.75 24.46 0.23
N LEU A 67 -12.44 25.29 1.02
CA LEU A 67 -13.89 25.31 0.99
C LEU A 67 -14.32 25.73 -0.43
N ALA A 68 -14.98 24.83 -1.15
CA ALA A 68 -15.78 25.24 -2.29
C ALA A 68 -17.03 25.89 -1.72
N PHE A 69 -17.20 27.19 -1.94
CA PHE A 69 -18.46 27.86 -1.65
C PHE A 69 -19.55 27.24 -2.54
N ILE A 70 -20.57 26.66 -1.89
CA ILE A 70 -21.77 26.10 -2.53
C ILE A 70 -22.68 27.27 -2.91
#